data_AF-A0A7V2JDM7-F1
#
_entry.id   AF-A0A7V2JDM7-F1
#
_cell.length_a   1.000
_cell.length_b   1.000
_cell.length_c   1.000
_cell.angle_alpha   90.00
_cell.angle_beta   90.00
_cell.angle_gamma   90.00
#
_symmetry.space_group_name_H-M   'P 1'
#
loop_
_entity.id
_entity.type
_entity.pdbx_description
1 polymer ?
#
loop_
_entity_poly.entity_id
_entity_poly.type
_entity_poly.pdbx_seq_one_letter_code
_entity_poly.pdbx_strand_id
1 'polypeptide(L)'
;MARQTESERLVSKANLFYKRKGIALIHKVDSGMRVIQGRLFYSESRGLDYSGTLKDGTHVEFEVKQTMKTYLPMSSIRDSQVNRMSGLDKFKADSFLLVFFSEIKEWYRLESKKLVKLAENGYTRIPLAYFRAFGYLVPSHNGYPDYLNPETHVDSNSLKCSYREWMPKPKIEAIYDSDNFPQRKINVLDAEERKRRIRAAIEQGIKNAEKKQQAVQVFKAMNRGRRHGPKR
;
A
#
# COMPACT_ATOMS: atom_id res chain seq x y z
N MET A 1 -17.96 -8.28 15.37
CA MET A 1 -16.52 -7.95 15.17
C MET A 1 -16.14 -8.35 13.75
N ALA A 2 -15.48 -7.49 12.98
CA ALA A 2 -15.00 -7.87 11.64
C ALA A 2 -14.00 -9.03 11.80
N ARG A 3 -14.27 -10.16 11.15
CA ARG A 3 -13.39 -11.33 11.17
C ARG A 3 -12.13 -10.97 10.41
N GLN A 4 -10.99 -10.88 11.11
CA GLN A 4 -9.68 -10.71 10.50
C GLN A 4 -9.45 -11.79 9.45
N THR A 5 -8.98 -11.41 8.26
CA THR A 5 -8.71 -12.37 7.19
C THR A 5 -7.47 -13.21 7.50
N GLU A 6 -7.32 -14.33 6.81
CA GLU A 6 -6.13 -15.18 6.96
C GLU A 6 -4.85 -14.43 6.56
N SER A 7 -4.87 -13.75 5.42
CA SER A 7 -3.77 -12.89 4.95
C SER A 7 -3.36 -11.83 5.98
N GLU A 8 -4.32 -11.14 6.60
CA GLU A 8 -4.03 -10.14 7.63
C GLU A 8 -3.39 -10.75 8.88
N ARG A 9 -3.83 -11.95 9.30
CA ARG A 9 -3.24 -12.67 10.43
C ARG A 9 -1.79 -13.07 10.15
N LEU A 10 -1.53 -13.58 8.95
CA LEU A 10 -0.19 -14.00 8.52
C LEU A 10 0.76 -12.81 8.46
N VAL A 11 0.33 -11.69 7.86
CA VAL A 11 1.12 -10.44 7.80
C VAL A 11 1.39 -9.91 9.21
N SER A 12 0.36 -9.84 10.07
CA SER A 12 0.54 -9.34 11.44
C SER A 12 1.55 -10.18 12.23
N LYS A 13 1.58 -11.50 12.03
CA LYS A 13 2.58 -12.39 12.63
C LYS A 13 3.99 -12.18 12.04
N ALA A 14 4.11 -11.97 10.72
CA ALA A 14 5.38 -11.59 10.09
C ALA A 14 5.92 -10.27 10.68
N ASN A 15 5.06 -9.29 10.94
CA ASN A 15 5.46 -8.01 11.54
C ASN A 15 6.04 -8.18 12.95
N LEU A 16 5.48 -9.10 13.75
CA LEU A 16 6.03 -9.43 15.07
C LEU A 16 7.43 -10.03 14.95
N PHE A 17 7.70 -10.83 13.92
CA PHE A 17 9.03 -11.37 13.64
C PHE A 17 10.02 -10.25 13.31
N TYR A 18 9.67 -9.34 12.39
CA TYR A 18 10.53 -8.20 12.06
C TYR A 18 10.84 -7.33 13.28
N LYS A 19 9.83 -7.07 14.13
CA LYS A 19 10.01 -6.31 15.37
C LYS A 19 10.98 -7.01 16.32
N ARG A 20 10.82 -8.32 16.54
CA ARG A 20 11.70 -9.11 17.43
C ARG A 20 13.14 -9.18 16.93
N LYS A 21 13.33 -9.20 15.61
CA LYS A 21 14.66 -9.20 14.97
C LYS A 21 15.28 -7.81 14.80
N GLY A 22 14.56 -6.74 15.17
CA GLY A 22 15.03 -5.37 15.01
C GLY A 22 15.17 -4.94 13.54
N ILE A 23 14.38 -5.55 12.64
CA ILE A 23 14.38 -5.27 11.20
C ILE A 23 13.47 -4.08 10.88
N ALA A 24 12.25 -4.09 11.42
CA ALA A 24 11.25 -3.08 11.18
C ALA A 24 10.24 -3.00 12.32
N LEU A 25 9.65 -1.82 12.50
CA LEU A 25 8.53 -1.58 13.40
C LEU A 25 7.29 -1.24 12.59
N ILE A 26 6.48 -2.26 12.29
CA ILE A 26 5.27 -2.16 11.45
C ILE A 26 4.05 -2.57 12.26
N HIS A 27 2.99 -1.76 12.18
CA HIS A 27 1.72 -2.01 12.87
C HIS A 27 0.55 -1.90 11.89
N LYS A 28 -0.56 -2.54 12.25
CA LYS A 28 -1.83 -2.38 11.52
C LYS A 28 -2.42 -1.02 11.86
N VAL A 29 -2.90 -0.31 10.86
CA VAL A 29 -3.61 0.96 11.02
C VAL A 29 -5.07 0.64 11.33
N ASP A 30 -5.53 1.05 12.50
CA ASP A 30 -6.92 0.85 12.89
C ASP A 30 -7.87 1.71 12.06
N SER A 31 -8.99 1.13 11.66
CA SER A 31 -10.07 1.90 11.04
C SER A 31 -10.71 2.79 12.09
N GLY A 32 -10.70 4.10 11.85
CA GLY A 32 -11.27 5.07 12.78
C GLY A 32 -12.76 4.85 12.99
N MET A 33 -13.19 4.92 14.25
CA MET A 33 -14.61 4.97 14.61
C MET A 33 -14.99 6.42 14.86
N ARG A 34 -16.14 6.84 14.32
CA ARG A 34 -16.67 8.19 14.52
C ARG A 34 -18.04 8.10 15.18
N VAL A 35 -18.21 8.75 16.31
CA VAL A 35 -19.53 8.92 16.92
C VAL A 35 -20.19 10.17 16.32
N ILE A 36 -21.39 10.02 15.75
CA ILE A 36 -22.22 11.13 15.30
C ILE A 36 -23.57 10.99 16.02
N GLN A 37 -23.96 12.01 16.79
CA GLN A 37 -25.24 12.04 17.53
C GLN A 37 -25.50 10.76 18.37
N GLY A 38 -24.50 10.31 19.13
CA GLY A 38 -24.61 9.12 19.98
C GLY A 38 -24.61 7.77 19.24
N ARG A 39 -24.57 7.78 17.90
CA ARG A 39 -24.45 6.58 17.07
C ARG A 39 -23.02 6.39 16.60
N LEU A 40 -22.55 5.15 16.67
CA LEU A 40 -21.20 4.77 16.27
C LEU A 40 -21.19 4.45 14.77
N PHE A 41 -20.54 5.30 14.00
CA PHE A 41 -20.31 5.11 12.57
C PHE A 41 -18.86 4.64 12.36
N TYR A 42 -18.68 3.54 11.64
CA TYR A 42 -17.35 3.18 11.15
C TYR A 42 -16.99 4.18 10.04
N SER A 43 -15.91 4.92 10.24
CA SER A 43 -15.36 5.75 9.17
C SER A 43 -14.42 4.88 8.33
N GLU A 44 -14.52 4.96 7.00
CA GLU A 44 -13.54 4.31 6.16
C GLU A 44 -12.14 4.83 6.51
N SER A 45 -11.22 3.91 6.77
CA SER A 45 -9.81 4.26 6.91
C SER A 45 -9.35 4.98 5.65
N ARG A 46 -8.75 6.16 5.84
CA ARG A 46 -8.11 6.94 4.78
C ARG A 46 -6.71 6.41 4.45
N GLY A 47 -6.26 5.43 5.23
CA GLY A 47 -4.93 4.84 5.22
C GLY A 47 -4.81 3.61 4.32
N LEU A 48 -3.58 3.12 4.23
CA LEU A 48 -3.32 1.72 3.90
C LEU A 48 -3.43 0.88 5.18
N ASP A 49 -3.58 -0.43 5.05
CA ASP A 49 -3.77 -1.32 6.19
C ASP A 49 -2.60 -1.33 7.18
N TYR A 50 -1.37 -1.13 6.71
CA TYR A 50 -0.16 -1.20 7.55
C TYR A 50 0.74 0.00 7.35
N SER A 51 1.38 0.44 8.45
CA SER A 51 2.34 1.55 8.47
C SER A 51 3.48 1.23 9.44
N GLY A 52 4.67 1.73 9.13
CA GLY A 52 5.83 1.51 9.98
C GLY A 52 7.10 2.13 9.47
N THR A 53 8.20 1.72 10.07
CA THR A 53 9.53 2.24 9.76
C THR A 53 10.54 1.10 9.77
N LEU A 54 11.42 1.10 8.78
CA LEU A 54 12.54 0.17 8.68
C LEU A 54 13.71 0.64 9.56
N LYS A 55 14.68 -0.24 9.82
CA LYS A 55 15.85 0.07 10.66
C LYS A 55 16.68 1.26 10.16
N ASP A 56 16.73 1.49 8.85
CA ASP A 56 17.45 2.59 8.21
C ASP A 56 16.69 3.94 8.27
N GLY A 57 15.47 3.96 8.85
CA GLY A 57 14.62 5.14 8.92
C GLY A 57 13.66 5.29 7.75
N THR A 58 13.69 4.39 6.76
CA THR A 58 12.73 4.40 5.65
C THR A 58 11.31 4.18 6.17
N HIS A 59 10.41 5.11 5.84
CA HIS A 59 8.98 4.96 6.12
C HIS A 59 8.36 3.95 5.16
N VAL A 60 7.63 2.99 5.70
CA VAL A 60 6.98 1.92 4.93
C VAL A 60 5.49 1.88 5.19
N GLU A 61 4.69 1.82 4.14
CA GLU A 61 3.25 1.60 4.24
C GLU A 61 2.71 0.76 3.11
N PHE A 62 1.81 -0.17 3.41
CA PHE A 62 1.29 -1.06 2.40
C PHE A 62 -0.13 -1.53 2.68
N GLU A 63 -0.80 -1.93 1.61
CA GLU A 63 -2.15 -2.49 1.61
C GLU A 63 -2.08 -4.01 1.46
N VAL A 64 -2.94 -4.76 2.17
CA VAL A 64 -3.01 -6.22 2.04
C VAL A 64 -4.31 -6.63 1.36
N LYS A 65 -4.22 -7.39 0.28
CA LYS A 65 -5.38 -7.98 -0.40
C LYS A 65 -5.23 -9.49 -0.51
N GLN A 66 -6.38 -10.16 -0.59
CA GLN A 66 -6.45 -11.59 -0.85
C GLN A 66 -7.46 -11.85 -1.96
N THR A 67 -7.15 -12.78 -2.85
CA THR A 67 -8.03 -13.19 -3.95
C THR A 67 -7.91 -14.68 -4.21
N MET A 68 -9.04 -15.33 -4.47
CA MET A 68 -9.11 -16.69 -5.02
C MET A 68 -9.11 -16.69 -6.55
N LYS A 69 -9.17 -15.52 -7.19
CA LYS A 69 -9.21 -15.41 -8.65
C LYS A 69 -7.79 -15.36 -9.20
N THR A 70 -7.63 -15.67 -10.48
CA THR A 70 -6.38 -15.44 -11.24
C THR A 70 -6.11 -13.95 -11.52
N TYR A 71 -6.75 -13.05 -10.79
CA TYR A 71 -6.59 -11.60 -10.86
C TYR A 71 -7.05 -10.93 -9.56
N LEU A 72 -6.58 -9.71 -9.32
CA LEU A 72 -7.11 -8.83 -8.29
C LEU A 72 -8.10 -7.83 -8.92
N PRO A 73 -9.37 -7.78 -8.50
CA PRO A 73 -10.30 -6.75 -8.95
C PRO A 73 -9.85 -5.38 -8.45
N MET A 74 -9.80 -4.37 -9.32
CA MET A 74 -9.43 -3.02 -8.93
C MET A 74 -10.48 -2.36 -8.01
N SER A 75 -11.73 -2.82 -8.06
CA SER A 75 -12.78 -2.43 -7.10
C SER A 75 -12.48 -2.84 -5.66
N SER A 76 -11.55 -3.78 -5.44
CA SER A 76 -11.08 -4.13 -4.09
C SER A 76 -10.16 -3.07 -3.48
N ILE A 77 -9.60 -2.18 -4.31
CA ILE A 77 -8.68 -1.11 -3.94
C ILE A 77 -9.44 0.20 -3.98
N ARG A 78 -9.57 0.85 -2.82
CA ARG A 78 -10.31 2.10 -2.67
C ARG A 78 -9.51 3.26 -3.28
N ASP A 79 -10.21 4.25 -3.81
CA ASP A 79 -9.56 5.45 -4.38
C ASP A 79 -8.75 6.21 -3.33
N SER A 80 -9.18 6.21 -2.07
CA SER A 80 -8.41 6.77 -0.95
C SER A 80 -7.03 6.11 -0.77
N GLN A 81 -6.93 4.80 -1.02
CA GLN A 81 -5.68 4.04 -0.92
C GLN A 81 -4.73 4.40 -2.07
N VAL A 82 -5.27 4.51 -3.29
CA VAL A 82 -4.50 4.97 -4.47
C VAL A 82 -3.97 6.39 -4.24
N ASN A 83 -4.81 7.29 -3.73
CA ASN A 83 -4.40 8.67 -3.42
C ASN A 83 -3.31 8.72 -2.35
N ARG A 84 -3.40 7.88 -1.31
CA ARG A 84 -2.37 7.77 -0.28
C ARG A 84 -1.05 7.28 -0.85
N MET A 85 -1.09 6.23 -1.68
CA MET A 85 0.07 5.71 -2.39
C MET A 85 0.75 6.75 -3.29
N SER A 86 -0.04 7.52 -4.05
CA SER A 86 0.46 8.65 -4.85
C SER A 86 1.13 9.73 -3.99
N GLY A 87 0.59 10.01 -2.80
CA GLY A 87 1.19 10.95 -1.86
C GLY A 87 2.52 10.46 -1.27
N LEU A 88 2.58 9.18 -0.86
CA LEU A 88 3.78 8.56 -0.29
C LEU A 88 4.97 8.56 -1.25
N ASP A 89 4.71 8.40 -2.55
CA ASP A 89 5.74 8.43 -3.57
C ASP A 89 6.53 9.75 -3.59
N LYS A 90 5.83 10.88 -3.37
CA LYS A 90 6.45 12.22 -3.31
C LYS A 90 7.46 12.36 -2.17
N PHE A 91 7.32 11.54 -1.13
CA PHE A 91 8.20 11.54 0.05
C PHE A 91 9.20 10.38 0.02
N LYS A 92 9.33 9.65 -1.10
CA LYS A 92 10.21 8.48 -1.24
C LYS A 92 9.96 7.40 -0.17
N ALA A 93 8.74 7.32 0.36
CA ALA A 93 8.36 6.25 1.27
C ALA A 93 8.21 4.93 0.49
N ASP A 94 8.63 3.82 1.09
CA ASP A 94 8.39 2.50 0.51
C ASP A 94 6.90 2.17 0.62
N SER A 95 6.21 2.18 -0.52
CA SER A 95 4.79 1.89 -0.56
C SER A 95 4.46 0.87 -1.64
N PHE A 96 3.63 -0.11 -1.26
CA PHE A 96 3.30 -1.22 -2.13
C PHE A 96 1.95 -1.86 -1.78
N LEU A 97 1.50 -2.71 -2.69
CA LEU A 97 0.36 -3.60 -2.52
C LEU A 97 0.90 -5.01 -2.30
N LEU A 98 0.48 -5.66 -1.22
CA LEU A 98 0.79 -7.05 -0.92
C LEU A 98 -0.44 -7.91 -1.18
N VAL A 99 -0.35 -8.87 -2.09
CA VAL A 99 -1.49 -9.67 -2.55
C VAL A 99 -1.24 -11.15 -2.31
N PHE A 100 -2.17 -11.82 -1.64
CA PHE A 100 -2.18 -13.27 -1.52
C PHE A 100 -3.15 -13.90 -2.52
N PHE A 101 -2.63 -14.71 -3.44
CA PHE A 101 -3.42 -15.53 -4.35
C PHE A 101 -3.66 -16.89 -3.71
N SER A 102 -4.78 -17.04 -3.01
CA SER A 102 -4.99 -18.17 -2.08
C SER A 102 -5.14 -19.53 -2.78
N GLU A 103 -5.64 -19.57 -4.02
CA GLU A 103 -5.74 -20.82 -4.80
C GLU A 103 -4.36 -21.45 -5.08
N ILE A 104 -3.36 -20.61 -5.36
CA ILE A 104 -1.99 -21.06 -5.67
C ILE A 104 -1.04 -20.89 -4.49
N LYS A 105 -1.52 -20.35 -3.37
CA LYS A 105 -0.77 -20.07 -2.14
C LYS A 105 0.49 -19.21 -2.35
N GLU A 106 0.43 -18.27 -3.28
CA GLU A 106 1.55 -17.36 -3.59
C GLU A 106 1.27 -15.93 -3.09
N TRP A 107 2.33 -15.27 -2.64
CA TRP A 107 2.32 -13.86 -2.25
C TRP A 107 3.05 -13.02 -3.29
N TYR A 108 2.47 -11.86 -3.64
CA TYR A 108 3.12 -10.91 -4.54
C TYR A 108 3.15 -9.52 -3.93
N ARG A 109 4.31 -8.86 -4.04
CA ARG A 109 4.49 -7.44 -3.73
C ARG A 109 4.51 -6.65 -5.03
N LEU A 110 3.64 -5.66 -5.16
CA LEU A 110 3.58 -4.76 -6.30
C LEU A 110 3.81 -3.32 -5.84
N GLU A 111 4.82 -2.66 -6.38
CA GLU A 111 5.12 -1.27 -6.07
C GLU A 111 3.92 -0.35 -6.33
N SER A 112 3.71 0.61 -5.43
CA SER A 112 2.59 1.55 -5.49
C SER A 112 2.52 2.31 -6.81
N LYS A 113 3.67 2.73 -7.36
CA LYS A 113 3.76 3.42 -8.66
C LYS A 113 3.07 2.66 -9.79
N LYS A 114 3.26 1.34 -9.84
CA LYS A 114 2.65 0.48 -10.88
C LYS A 114 1.14 0.42 -10.69
N LEU A 115 0.69 0.28 -9.44
CA LEU A 115 -0.74 0.29 -9.12
C LEU A 115 -1.41 1.63 -9.47
N VAL A 116 -0.79 2.76 -9.13
CA VAL A 116 -1.30 4.10 -9.42
C VAL A 116 -1.44 4.29 -10.94
N LYS A 117 -0.42 3.91 -11.72
CA LYS A 117 -0.50 3.95 -13.20
C LYS A 117 -1.64 3.10 -13.75
N LEU A 118 -1.86 1.89 -13.22
CA LEU A 118 -2.99 1.03 -13.62
C LEU A 118 -4.34 1.68 -13.29
N ALA A 119 -4.46 2.35 -12.14
CA ALA A 119 -5.67 3.06 -11.75
C ALA A 119 -5.95 4.26 -12.68
N GLU A 120 -4.92 5.07 -12.96
CA GLU A 120 -4.99 6.23 -13.87
C GLU A 120 -5.34 5.82 -15.31
N ASN A 121 -4.84 4.66 -15.75
CA ASN A 121 -5.16 4.10 -17.06
C ASN A 121 -6.56 3.48 -17.12
N GLY A 122 -7.23 3.28 -15.97
CA GLY A 122 -8.62 2.83 -15.91
C GLY A 122 -8.79 1.31 -15.98
N TYR A 123 -7.75 0.55 -15.64
CA TYR A 123 -7.86 -0.90 -15.54
C TYR A 123 -8.87 -1.27 -14.43
N THR A 124 -9.70 -2.29 -14.69
CA THR A 124 -10.67 -2.81 -13.71
C THR A 124 -10.15 -4.02 -12.93
N ARG A 125 -9.03 -4.60 -13.34
CA ARG A 125 -8.39 -5.73 -12.66
C ARG A 125 -6.90 -5.81 -12.99
N ILE A 126 -6.15 -6.45 -12.11
CA ILE A 126 -4.73 -6.74 -12.25
C ILE A 126 -4.56 -8.26 -12.33
N PRO A 127 -4.28 -8.84 -13.51
CA PRO A 127 -4.11 -10.28 -13.68
C PRO A 127 -2.90 -10.82 -12.93
N LEU A 128 -2.95 -12.09 -12.50
CA LEU A 128 -1.81 -12.79 -11.88
C LEU A 128 -0.55 -12.71 -12.75
N ALA A 129 -0.68 -12.81 -14.07
CA ALA A 129 0.43 -12.66 -15.00
C ALA A 129 1.13 -11.30 -14.89
N TYR A 130 0.39 -10.22 -14.58
CA TYR A 130 0.99 -8.90 -14.34
C TYR A 130 1.83 -8.90 -13.05
N PHE A 131 1.36 -9.56 -11.98
CA PHE A 131 2.14 -9.71 -10.75
C PHE A 131 3.39 -10.56 -10.96
N ARG A 132 3.32 -11.59 -11.79
CA ARG A 132 4.49 -12.41 -12.15
C ARG A 132 5.52 -11.64 -12.97
N ALA A 133 5.07 -10.80 -13.89
CA ALA A 133 5.94 -10.04 -14.77
C ALA A 133 6.54 -8.79 -14.11
N PHE A 134 5.76 -8.08 -13.30
CA PHE A 134 6.13 -6.74 -12.79
C PHE A 134 6.13 -6.61 -11.27
N GLY A 135 5.59 -7.60 -10.57
CA GLY A 135 5.66 -7.71 -9.11
C GLY A 135 6.86 -8.55 -8.67
N TYR A 136 7.04 -8.63 -7.37
CA TYR A 136 7.99 -9.49 -6.71
C TYR A 136 7.26 -10.67 -6.08
N LEU A 137 7.66 -11.90 -6.41
CA LEU A 137 7.19 -13.10 -5.73
C LEU A 137 7.78 -13.11 -4.32
N VAL A 138 6.92 -12.97 -3.32
CA VAL A 138 7.33 -12.89 -1.93
C VAL A 138 7.54 -14.31 -1.40
N PRO A 139 8.76 -14.66 -0.94
CA PRO A 139 8.99 -15.92 -0.26
C PRO A 139 8.08 -16.04 0.96
N SER A 140 7.59 -17.25 1.24
CA SER A 140 6.85 -17.51 2.47
C SER A 140 7.46 -18.69 3.21
N HIS A 141 7.50 -18.58 4.54
CA HIS A 141 7.93 -19.65 5.42
C HIS A 141 6.76 -20.06 6.31
N ASN A 142 6.27 -21.30 6.19
CA ASN A 142 5.06 -21.77 6.87
C ASN A 142 3.85 -20.83 6.67
N GLY A 143 3.73 -20.24 5.48
CA GLY A 143 2.67 -19.29 5.12
C GLY A 143 2.91 -17.84 5.53
N TYR A 144 3.94 -17.54 6.33
CA TYR A 144 4.30 -16.16 6.70
C TYR A 144 5.07 -15.47 5.58
N PRO A 145 4.59 -14.34 5.02
CA PRO A 145 5.26 -13.67 3.91
C PRO A 145 6.47 -12.85 4.36
N ASP A 146 7.64 -13.10 3.76
CA ASP A 146 8.85 -12.27 3.90
C ASP A 146 8.84 -11.11 2.89
N TYR A 147 7.87 -10.20 3.05
CA TYR A 147 7.57 -9.16 2.07
C TYR A 147 8.51 -7.95 2.12
N LEU A 148 9.34 -7.79 3.16
CA LEU A 148 10.30 -6.68 3.26
C LEU A 148 11.60 -6.95 2.52
N ASN A 149 11.80 -8.16 2.00
CA ASN A 149 13.04 -8.55 1.37
C ASN A 149 12.88 -8.69 -0.14
N PRO A 150 13.21 -7.65 -0.93
CA PRO A 150 13.47 -7.86 -2.34
C PRO A 150 14.92 -8.26 -2.67
N GLU A 151 15.91 -8.13 -1.74
CA GLU A 151 17.27 -8.75 -1.79
C GLU A 151 18.29 -8.35 -0.68
N THR A 152 18.00 -7.49 0.32
CA THR A 152 19.06 -6.87 1.17
C THR A 152 18.77 -6.72 2.68
N HIS A 153 18.86 -7.80 3.45
CA HIS A 153 19.40 -7.70 4.81
C HIS A 153 20.67 -8.54 4.91
N VAL A 154 21.70 -8.12 4.18
CA VAL A 154 23.04 -8.73 4.21
C VAL A 154 23.72 -8.35 5.51
N ASP A 155 23.60 -9.22 6.51
CA ASP A 155 24.75 -9.56 7.35
C ASP A 155 25.29 -10.89 6.80
N SER A 156 26.32 -10.81 5.96
CA SER A 156 26.81 -11.90 5.09
C SER A 156 27.41 -13.09 5.84
N ASN A 157 27.43 -13.06 7.18
CA ASN A 157 28.00 -14.10 8.02
C ASN A 157 26.99 -14.98 8.78
N SER A 158 25.68 -14.69 8.76
CA SER A 158 24.69 -15.47 9.55
C SER A 158 23.73 -16.35 8.72
N LEU A 159 23.63 -16.12 7.40
CA LEU A 159 22.73 -16.88 6.51
C LEU A 159 23.45 -17.61 5.37
N LYS A 160 24.73 -17.95 5.54
CA LYS A 160 25.46 -18.81 4.58
C LYS A 160 24.93 -20.25 4.51
N CYS A 161 23.98 -20.64 5.34
CA CYS A 161 23.42 -22.00 5.33
C CYS A 161 22.03 -22.04 4.68
N SER A 162 21.94 -22.79 3.57
CA SER A 162 20.76 -23.43 2.96
C SER A 162 19.98 -22.77 1.80
N TYR A 163 20.11 -21.48 1.47
CA TYR A 163 19.21 -20.90 0.43
C TYR A 163 19.73 -20.91 -1.01
N ARG A 164 21.05 -20.96 -1.25
CA ARG A 164 21.61 -20.89 -2.63
C ARG A 164 21.61 -22.22 -3.39
N GLU A 165 21.51 -23.36 -2.70
CA GLU A 165 21.57 -24.69 -3.33
C GLU A 165 20.22 -25.22 -3.83
N TRP A 166 19.10 -24.62 -3.43
CA TRP A 166 17.77 -25.24 -3.56
C TRP A 166 16.76 -24.54 -4.49
N MET A 167 17.19 -23.52 -5.24
CA MET A 167 16.33 -22.91 -6.27
C MET A 167 16.62 -23.49 -7.66
N PRO A 168 15.67 -24.16 -8.33
CA PRO A 168 15.75 -24.28 -9.78
C PRO A 168 15.66 -22.87 -10.37
N LYS A 169 16.59 -22.50 -11.25
CA LYS A 169 16.53 -21.24 -12.00
C LYS A 169 15.18 -21.19 -12.74
N PRO A 170 14.41 -20.09 -12.67
CA PRO A 170 13.22 -19.97 -13.49
C PRO A 170 13.63 -20.01 -14.97
N LYS A 171 13.11 -21.00 -15.70
CA LYS A 171 13.15 -20.99 -17.16
C LYS A 171 12.25 -19.85 -17.63
N ILE A 172 12.84 -18.67 -17.85
CA ILE A 172 12.19 -17.61 -18.61
C ILE A 172 12.38 -17.98 -20.08
N GLU A 173 11.54 -18.90 -20.57
CA GLU A 173 11.39 -19.13 -22.01
C GLU A 173 10.14 -18.41 -22.49
N ALA A 174 10.38 -17.23 -23.08
CA ALA A 174 9.68 -16.61 -24.19
C ALA A 174 8.24 -16.02 -24.02
N ILE A 175 8.17 -14.74 -24.39
CA ILE A 175 7.04 -13.92 -24.90
C ILE A 175 6.00 -13.42 -23.90
N TYR A 176 6.26 -12.21 -23.36
CA TYR A 176 5.19 -11.23 -23.13
C TYR A 176 5.69 -9.85 -23.57
N ASP A 177 5.30 -9.46 -24.78
CA ASP A 177 5.37 -8.09 -25.26
C ASP A 177 4.47 -7.23 -24.36
N SER A 178 5.03 -6.20 -23.72
CA SER A 178 4.31 -5.34 -22.76
C SER A 178 3.09 -4.65 -23.35
N ASP A 179 3.02 -4.60 -24.68
CA ASP A 179 2.07 -3.78 -25.43
C ASP A 179 0.82 -4.55 -25.89
N ASN A 180 0.78 -5.89 -25.70
CA ASN A 180 -0.33 -6.75 -26.15
C ASN A 180 -1.03 -7.52 -25.02
N PHE A 181 -1.42 -6.83 -23.95
CA PHE A 181 -2.34 -7.40 -22.96
C PHE A 181 -3.76 -7.45 -23.54
N PRO A 182 -4.46 -8.60 -23.58
CA PRO A 182 -5.84 -8.65 -24.04
C PRO A 182 -6.73 -7.86 -23.07
N GLN A 183 -7.04 -6.63 -23.45
CA GLN A 183 -8.01 -5.79 -22.79
C GLN A 183 -9.38 -6.44 -23.03
N ARG A 184 -9.96 -7.11 -22.02
CA ARG A 184 -11.42 -7.27 -22.06
C ARG A 184 -11.99 -5.87 -22.04
N LYS A 185 -12.71 -5.48 -23.11
CA LYS A 185 -13.44 -4.21 -23.22
C LYS A 185 -14.23 -4.00 -21.93
N ILE A 186 -13.70 -3.15 -21.07
CA ILE A 186 -14.41 -2.56 -19.95
C ILE A 186 -15.37 -1.56 -20.58
N ASN A 187 -16.59 -1.47 -20.06
CA ASN A 187 -17.51 -0.43 -20.49
C ASN A 187 -16.85 0.92 -20.22
N VAL A 188 -16.46 1.66 -21.27
CA VAL A 188 -15.60 2.85 -21.21
C VAL A 188 -16.11 3.87 -20.19
N LEU A 189 -17.43 3.91 -20.01
CA LEU A 189 -18.14 4.72 -19.04
C LEU A 189 -17.69 4.49 -17.57
N ASP A 190 -17.46 3.25 -17.15
CA ASP A 190 -17.09 2.90 -15.77
C ASP A 190 -15.61 3.26 -15.46
N ALA A 191 -14.74 3.09 -16.45
CA ALA A 191 -13.32 3.47 -16.33
C ALA A 191 -13.14 5.00 -16.30
N GLU A 192 -13.87 5.75 -17.14
CA GLU A 192 -13.85 7.21 -17.12
C GLU A 192 -14.45 7.78 -15.84
N GLU A 193 -15.57 7.22 -15.36
CA GLU A 193 -16.20 7.68 -14.14
C GLU A 193 -15.27 7.46 -12.93
N ARG A 194 -14.58 6.32 -12.87
CA ARG A 194 -13.55 6.05 -11.86
C ARG A 194 -12.37 7.02 -11.96
N LYS A 195 -11.85 7.31 -13.15
CA LYS A 195 -10.81 8.34 -13.36
C LYS A 195 -11.26 9.72 -12.87
N ARG A 196 -12.51 10.11 -13.16
CA ARG A 196 -13.11 11.37 -12.67
C ARG A 196 -13.19 11.40 -11.15
N ARG A 197 -13.62 10.31 -10.51
CA ARG A 197 -13.70 10.20 -9.04
C ARG A 197 -12.33 10.32 -8.37
N ILE A 198 -11.31 9.63 -8.90
CA ILE A 198 -9.92 9.72 -8.39
C ILE A 198 -9.40 11.15 -8.51
N ARG A 199 -9.52 11.78 -9.69
CA ARG A 199 -9.09 13.17 -9.91
C ARG A 199 -9.79 14.15 -8.96
N ALA A 200 -11.11 14.03 -8.82
CA ALA A 200 -11.88 14.86 -7.90
C ALA A 200 -11.46 14.67 -6.43
N ALA A 201 -11.16 13.43 -6.01
CA ALA A 201 -10.70 13.14 -4.65
C ALA A 201 -9.30 13.73 -4.38
N ILE A 202 -8.39 13.71 -5.35
CA ILE A 202 -7.07 14.37 -5.26
C ILE A 202 -7.24 15.89 -5.14
N GLU A 203 -8.05 16.50 -5.99
CA GLU A 203 -8.30 17.95 -5.97
C GLU A 203 -8.94 18.41 -4.64
N GLN A 204 -9.90 17.65 -4.12
CA GLN A 204 -10.48 17.93 -2.81
C GLN A 204 -9.44 17.78 -1.69
N GLY A 205 -8.56 16.79 -1.78
CA GLY A 205 -7.42 16.63 -0.86
C GLY A 205 -6.52 17.86 -0.85
N ILE A 206 -6.18 18.38 -2.03
CA ILE A 206 -5.36 19.60 -2.20
C ILE A 206 -6.07 20.82 -1.61
N LYS A 207 -7.32 21.08 -1.98
CA LYS A 207 -8.10 22.23 -1.46
C LYS A 207 -8.22 22.20 0.07
N ASN A 208 -8.40 21.01 0.65
CA ASN A 208 -8.47 20.83 2.10
C ASN A 208 -7.12 21.08 2.78
N ALA A 209 -6.00 20.72 2.13
CA ALA A 209 -4.66 21.04 2.62
C ALA A 209 -4.39 22.54 2.58
N GLU A 210 -4.75 23.22 1.49
CA GLU A 210 -4.62 24.67 1.33
C GLU A 210 -5.42 25.45 2.38
N LYS A 211 -6.68 25.08 2.62
CA LYS A 211 -7.51 25.69 3.68
C LYS A 211 -6.89 25.51 5.07
N LYS A 212 -6.35 24.33 5.37
CA LYS A 212 -5.61 24.12 6.62
C LYS A 212 -4.37 25.00 6.71
N GLN A 213 -3.65 25.17 5.61
CA GLN A 213 -2.44 25.98 5.57
C GLN A 213 -2.74 27.47 5.76
N GLN A 214 -3.80 27.99 5.13
CA GLN A 214 -4.31 29.34 5.37
C GLN A 214 -4.74 29.54 6.82
N ALA A 215 -5.50 28.61 7.40
CA ALA A 215 -5.91 28.70 8.80
C ALA A 215 -4.71 28.76 9.76
N VAL A 216 -3.66 27.98 9.50
CA VAL A 216 -2.40 28.01 10.27
C VAL A 216 -1.68 29.35 10.10
N GLN A 217 -1.65 29.93 8.90
CA GLN A 217 -1.04 31.25 8.67
C GLN A 217 -1.80 32.37 9.40
N VAL A 218 -3.13 32.38 9.32
CA VAL A 218 -3.99 33.34 10.03
C VAL A 218 -3.78 33.21 11.54
N PHE A 219 -3.77 32.00 12.08
CA PHE A 219 -3.52 31.77 13.51
C PHE A 219 -2.12 32.25 13.95
N LYS A 220 -1.09 32.02 13.12
CA LYS A 220 0.27 32.54 13.37
C LYS A 220 0.32 34.07 13.31
N ALA A 221 -0.42 34.71 12.40
CA ALA A 221 -0.49 36.17 12.30
C ALA A 221 -1.20 36.80 13.52
N MET A 222 -2.31 36.21 13.96
CA MET A 222 -3.06 36.68 15.13
C MET A 222 -2.24 36.60 16.43
N ASN A 223 -1.37 35.60 16.57
CA ASN A 223 -0.55 35.42 17.77
C ASN A 223 0.77 36.23 17.77
N ARG A 224 1.17 36.83 16.63
CA ARG A 224 2.33 37.75 16.58
C ARG A 224 2.01 39.14 17.14
N GLY A 225 0.75 39.57 17.09
CA GLY A 225 0.30 40.86 17.62
C GLY A 225 0.12 40.94 19.15
N ARG A 226 0.13 39.80 19.86
CA ARG A 226 -0.10 39.75 21.33
C ARG A 226 1.18 39.75 22.17
N ARG A 227 2.38 39.91 21.59
CA ARG A 227 3.66 39.84 22.31
C ARG A 227 4.27 41.19 22.72
N HIS A 228 3.59 42.31 22.55
CA HIS A 228 4.01 43.60 23.10
C HIS A 228 2.88 44.19 23.93
N GLY A 229 2.70 43.67 25.15
CA GLY A 229 2.06 44.43 26.22
C GLY A 229 3.03 45.52 26.69
N PRO A 230 2.54 46.74 27.01
CA PRO A 230 3.42 47.84 27.39
C PRO A 230 4.25 47.45 28.62
N LYS A 231 5.57 47.64 28.53
CA LYS A 231 6.42 47.66 29.71
C LYS A 231 6.23 49.00 30.40
N ARG A 232 5.76 48.93 31.64
CA ARG A 232 5.59 49.94 32.69
C ARG A 232 4.14 50.33 32.94
#